data_AF-A0A7J7NA42-F1
#
_entry.id   AF-A0A7J7NA42-F1
#
_cell.length_a   1.000
_cell.length_b   1.000
_cell.length_c   1.000
_cell.angle_alpha   90.00
_cell.angle_beta   90.00
_cell.angle_gamma   90.00
#
_symmetry.space_group_name_H-M   'P 1'
#
loop_
_entity.id
_entity.type
_entity.pdbx_description
1 polymer ?
#
loop_
_entity_poly.entity_id
_entity_poly.type
_entity_poly.pdbx_seq_one_letter_code
_entity_poly.pdbx_strand_id
1 'polypeptide(L)'
;MQTLSQRKKNSIDWFRDESGSWTGDPSEIGQIFLRDMARNFQTSNPVDVPEFIHHFGMCITEEDNSTLTRVVTPEEIKFALDSIGPYKAPGPDGFPALFFQQSWEFWSYSSMFLRQAITFTTTAHPINKTQKLFQRKLVISSMDVNDGTKQGFGFLAKKHYVPPSWALHLNPVPSHTFSLAHVPTPIHKWDIPNLPKNTELWIKRDDLSGMQLSGNKVRKLEFLMADAVAQGADCIVTIGGIQSNHCRATAVAAKYLNLDCYLILRTSKALVDKDPGLTGNLLVERLVGAHVDLVSKEEYSKIGSVALTNLLKESLQSEGRKPYVIPVGGSNSIGTW
;
A
#
# COMPACT_ATOMS: atom_id res chain seq x y z
N MET A 1 5.58 -28.43 17.18
CA MET A 1 5.27 -27.91 18.53
C MET A 1 5.34 -26.38 18.62
N GLN A 2 6.09 -25.67 17.75
CA GLN A 2 6.16 -24.20 17.72
C GLN A 2 4.86 -23.51 17.23
N THR A 3 4.13 -24.11 16.30
CA THR A 3 2.91 -23.51 15.68
C THR A 3 1.76 -23.29 16.65
N LEU A 4 1.53 -24.18 17.62
CA LEU A 4 0.48 -24.01 18.66
C LEU A 4 0.86 -22.95 19.71
N SER A 5 2.15 -22.89 20.08
CA SER A 5 2.69 -21.87 20.99
C SER A 5 2.63 -20.47 20.35
N GLN A 6 2.93 -20.38 19.05
CA GLN A 6 2.84 -19.13 18.29
C GLN A 6 1.38 -18.71 18.05
N ARG A 7 0.44 -19.65 17.85
CA ARG A 7 -1.01 -19.36 17.77
C ARG A 7 -1.54 -18.70 19.04
N LYS A 8 -1.13 -19.15 20.22
CA LYS A 8 -1.46 -18.51 21.51
C LYS A 8 -0.82 -17.13 21.68
N LYS A 9 0.35 -16.89 21.10
CA LYS A 9 1.01 -15.57 21.16
C LYS A 9 0.39 -14.54 20.20
N ASN A 10 -0.22 -14.98 19.12
CA ASN A 10 -0.78 -14.12 18.08
C ASN A 10 -2.30 -13.98 18.16
N SER A 11 -2.98 -14.69 19.07
CA SER A 11 -4.42 -14.53 19.31
C SER A 11 -4.70 -13.30 20.17
N ILE A 12 -5.70 -12.52 19.77
CA ILE A 12 -6.24 -11.44 20.59
C ILE A 12 -7.36 -12.07 21.42
N ASP A 13 -7.02 -12.51 22.63
CA ASP A 13 -7.96 -13.21 23.52
C ASP A 13 -8.85 -12.22 24.28
N TRP A 14 -8.33 -11.02 24.56
CA TRP A 14 -9.02 -9.97 25.31
C TRP A 14 -8.66 -8.60 24.74
N PHE A 15 -9.65 -7.73 24.62
CA PHE A 15 -9.48 -6.35 24.19
C PHE A 15 -10.06 -5.40 25.24
N ARG A 16 -9.36 -4.30 25.51
CA ARG A 16 -9.85 -3.23 26.37
C ARG A 16 -10.26 -2.05 25.52
N ASP A 17 -11.53 -1.66 25.59
CA ASP A 17 -12.04 -0.50 24.87
C ASP A 17 -11.64 0.83 25.52
N GLU A 18 -11.99 1.94 24.87
CA GLU A 18 -11.71 3.30 25.35
C GLU A 18 -12.44 3.66 26.66
N SER A 19 -13.54 2.97 26.99
CA SER A 19 -14.24 3.12 28.27
C SER A 19 -13.53 2.40 29.42
N GLY A 20 -12.50 1.63 29.10
CA GLY A 20 -11.74 0.81 30.03
C GLY A 20 -12.38 -0.55 30.30
N SER A 21 -13.43 -0.92 29.57
CA SER A 21 -14.10 -2.22 29.66
C SER A 21 -13.33 -3.29 28.90
N TRP A 22 -13.27 -4.51 29.43
CA TRP A 22 -12.62 -5.65 28.79
C TRP A 22 -13.66 -6.57 28.16
N THR A 23 -13.44 -6.99 26.92
CA THR A 23 -14.22 -8.04 26.26
C THR A 23 -13.29 -9.13 25.71
N GLY A 24 -13.75 -10.37 25.80
CA GLY A 24 -13.12 -11.54 25.17
C GLY A 24 -14.00 -12.13 24.06
N ASP A 25 -15.14 -11.51 23.75
CA ASP A 25 -16.04 -12.00 22.71
C ASP A 25 -15.53 -11.60 21.31
N PRO A 26 -15.25 -12.55 20.41
CA PRO A 26 -14.68 -12.24 19.09
C PRO A 26 -15.56 -11.31 18.24
N SER A 27 -16.89 -11.36 18.38
CA SER A 27 -17.79 -10.50 17.63
C SER A 27 -17.73 -9.06 18.16
N GLU A 28 -17.76 -8.87 19.47
CA GLU A 28 -17.61 -7.56 20.10
C GLU A 28 -16.25 -6.94 19.79
N ILE A 29 -15.17 -7.73 19.92
CA ILE A 29 -13.81 -7.35 19.52
C ILE A 29 -13.84 -6.85 18.06
N GLY A 30 -14.42 -7.63 17.14
CA GLY A 30 -14.57 -7.24 15.74
C GLY A 30 -15.34 -5.92 15.53
N GLN A 31 -16.43 -5.69 16.26
CA GLN A 31 -17.21 -4.45 16.15
C GLN A 31 -16.46 -3.23 16.69
N ILE A 32 -15.72 -3.38 17.79
CA ILE A 32 -14.87 -2.31 18.33
C ILE A 32 -13.84 -1.89 17.28
N PHE A 33 -13.20 -2.84 16.60
CA PHE A 33 -12.26 -2.53 15.53
C PHE A 33 -12.88 -1.85 14.33
N LEU A 34 -14.03 -2.32 13.85
CA LEU A 34 -14.72 -1.68 12.74
C LEU A 34 -15.05 -0.22 13.06
N ARG A 35 -15.46 0.05 14.31
CA ARG A 35 -15.75 1.40 14.80
C ARG A 35 -14.49 2.25 14.89
N ASP A 36 -13.40 1.74 15.45
CA ASP A 36 -12.13 2.47 15.56
C ASP A 36 -11.50 2.75 14.19
N MET A 37 -11.53 1.78 13.26
CA MET A 37 -11.10 2.03 11.88
C MET A 37 -12.01 3.05 11.21
N ALA A 38 -13.34 2.92 11.31
CA ALA A 38 -14.26 3.89 10.73
C ALA A 38 -14.00 5.30 11.28
N ARG A 39 -13.74 5.45 12.59
CA ARG A 39 -13.39 6.72 13.21
C ARG A 39 -12.04 7.28 12.73
N ASN A 40 -11.00 6.44 12.65
CA ASN A 40 -9.67 6.87 12.21
C ASN A 40 -9.60 7.23 10.71
N PHE A 41 -10.51 6.67 9.91
CA PHE A 41 -10.59 6.93 8.46
C PHE A 41 -11.80 7.81 8.09
N GLN A 42 -12.57 8.29 9.06
CA GLN A 42 -13.52 9.37 8.88
C GLN A 42 -12.77 10.71 8.95
N THR A 43 -13.06 11.60 8.00
CA THR A 43 -12.62 12.99 8.10
C THR A 43 -13.29 13.59 9.34
N SER A 44 -12.52 14.23 10.21
CA SER A 44 -13.09 15.06 11.29
C SER A 44 -13.77 16.32 10.75
N ASN A 45 -13.75 16.52 9.42
CA ASN A 45 -14.15 17.72 8.72
C ASN A 45 -13.73 18.98 9.51
N PRO A 46 -12.44 19.08 9.89
CA PRO A 46 -12.02 20.08 10.85
C PRO A 46 -12.25 21.45 10.24
N VAL A 47 -13.16 22.20 10.85
CA VAL A 47 -13.57 23.54 10.37
C VAL A 47 -12.47 24.57 10.68
N ASP A 48 -11.65 24.29 11.70
CA ASP A 48 -10.53 25.12 12.15
C ASP A 48 -9.23 24.31 12.22
N VAL A 49 -8.51 24.27 11.10
CA VAL A 49 -7.09 23.91 11.01
C VAL A 49 -6.08 25.06 11.33
N PRO A 50 -6.44 26.35 11.60
CA PRO A 50 -5.42 27.40 11.76
C PRO A 50 -4.46 27.23 12.95
N GLU A 51 -4.95 26.89 14.15
CA GLU A 51 -4.15 27.04 15.37
C GLU A 51 -3.03 26.00 15.52
N PHE A 52 -3.25 24.75 15.11
CA PHE A 52 -2.24 23.70 15.19
C PHE A 52 -1.05 23.96 14.26
N ILE A 53 -1.28 24.62 13.10
CA ILE A 53 -0.20 24.96 12.16
C ILE A 53 0.80 25.92 12.80
N HIS A 54 0.35 26.79 13.71
CA HIS A 54 1.20 27.74 14.44
C HIS A 54 2.07 27.07 15.51
N HIS A 55 1.80 25.82 15.89
CA HIS A 55 2.60 25.06 16.85
C HIS A 55 3.77 24.30 16.19
N PHE A 56 3.77 24.18 14.86
CA PHE A 56 4.97 23.74 14.17
C PHE A 56 5.94 24.93 14.06
N GLY A 57 7.02 24.87 14.83
CA GLY A 57 8.17 25.72 14.56
C GLY A 57 8.67 25.48 13.13
N MET A 58 9.27 26.50 12.51
CA MET A 58 9.90 26.36 11.20
C MET A 58 10.93 25.23 11.25
N CYS A 59 10.60 24.09 10.63
CA CYS A 59 11.45 22.91 10.56
C CYS A 59 12.25 22.83 9.26
N ILE A 60 12.01 23.77 8.34
CA ILE A 60 12.69 23.89 7.06
C ILE A 60 13.50 25.19 7.10
N THR A 61 14.82 25.05 7.11
CA THR A 61 15.76 26.15 7.09
C THR A 61 15.76 26.86 5.73
N GLU A 62 16.45 27.99 5.64
CA GLU A 62 16.65 28.69 4.37
C GLU A 62 17.54 27.87 3.42
N GLU A 63 18.46 27.08 3.97
CA GLU A 63 19.29 26.12 3.25
C GLU A 63 18.46 24.95 2.70
N ASP A 64 17.53 24.40 3.50
CA ASP A 64 16.59 23.38 3.03
C ASP A 64 15.71 23.93 1.90
N ASN A 65 15.21 25.16 2.02
CA ASN A 65 14.44 25.79 0.94
C ASN A 65 15.28 25.99 -0.32
N SER A 66 16.52 26.46 -0.20
CA SER A 66 17.44 26.59 -1.32
C SER A 66 17.67 25.25 -2.02
N THR A 67 17.81 24.18 -1.22
CA THR A 67 18.04 22.82 -1.73
C THR A 67 16.79 22.22 -2.37
N LEU A 68 15.61 22.43 -1.78
CA LEU A 68 14.32 21.87 -2.25
C LEU A 68 13.73 22.61 -3.45
N THR A 69 14.12 23.87 -3.66
CA THR A 69 13.61 24.72 -4.75
C THR A 69 14.59 24.85 -5.93
N ARG A 70 15.81 24.31 -5.80
CA ARG A 70 16.76 24.28 -6.91
C ARG A 70 16.28 23.38 -8.03
N VAL A 71 16.83 23.61 -9.22
CA VAL A 71 16.61 22.73 -10.37
C VAL A 71 17.18 21.35 -10.05
N VAL A 72 16.30 20.33 -10.10
CA VAL A 72 16.69 18.94 -9.88
C VAL A 72 17.65 18.51 -10.98
N THR A 73 18.77 17.90 -10.59
CA THR A 73 19.79 17.49 -11.56
C THR A 73 19.46 16.12 -12.18
N PRO A 74 19.96 15.81 -13.39
CA PRO A 74 19.82 14.48 -13.99
C PRO A 74 20.34 13.37 -13.07
N GLU A 75 21.39 13.62 -12.30
CA GLU A 75 21.97 12.67 -11.34
C GLU A 75 21.03 12.39 -10.18
N GLU A 76 20.30 13.39 -9.67
CA GLU A 76 19.28 13.20 -8.63
C GLU A 76 18.09 12.40 -9.17
N ILE A 77 17.67 12.66 -10.41
CA ILE A 77 16.61 11.89 -11.08
C ILE A 77 17.07 10.44 -11.25
N LYS A 78 18.30 10.22 -11.70
CA LYS A 78 18.87 8.88 -11.87
C LYS A 78 18.97 8.15 -10.53
N PHE A 79 19.49 8.81 -9.51
CA PHE A 79 19.61 8.24 -8.16
C PHE A 79 18.23 7.86 -7.60
N ALA A 80 17.24 8.74 -7.74
CA ALA A 80 15.87 8.46 -7.34
C ALA A 80 15.30 7.26 -8.12
N LEU A 81 15.49 7.23 -9.44
CA LEU A 81 15.04 6.14 -10.30
C LEU A 81 15.68 4.79 -9.93
N ASP A 82 16.99 4.77 -9.68
CA ASP A 82 17.74 3.57 -9.28
C ASP A 82 17.31 3.08 -7.88
N SER A 83 16.83 3.99 -7.02
CA SER A 83 16.30 3.64 -5.70
C SER A 83 14.92 2.96 -5.73
N ILE A 84 14.21 3.06 -6.85
CA ILE A 84 12.90 2.42 -7.03
C ILE A 84 13.10 0.95 -7.39
N GLY A 85 12.36 0.05 -6.73
CA GLY A 85 12.41 -1.37 -7.09
C GLY A 85 11.99 -1.61 -8.55
N PRO A 86 12.66 -2.48 -9.32
CA PRO A 86 12.45 -2.65 -10.77
C PRO A 86 10.98 -2.81 -11.20
N TYR A 87 10.19 -3.57 -10.43
CA TYR A 87 8.79 -3.88 -10.73
C TYR A 87 7.79 -3.03 -9.92
N LYS A 88 8.20 -1.84 -9.48
CA LYS A 88 7.36 -0.88 -8.73
C LYS A 88 6.78 0.17 -9.68
N ALA A 89 5.68 0.78 -9.20
CA ALA A 89 5.05 1.98 -9.74
C ALA A 89 4.88 1.99 -11.28
N PRO A 90 4.00 1.13 -11.85
CA PRO A 90 3.60 1.30 -13.23
C PRO A 90 2.95 2.68 -13.38
N GLY A 91 3.46 3.49 -14.29
CA GLY A 91 2.83 4.74 -14.68
C GLY A 91 1.47 4.50 -15.36
N PRO A 92 0.74 5.56 -15.73
CA PRO A 92 -0.49 5.44 -16.53
C PRO A 92 -0.26 4.73 -17.88
N ASP A 93 1.00 4.70 -18.34
CA ASP A 93 1.51 4.04 -19.54
C ASP A 93 1.79 2.53 -19.35
N GLY A 94 1.73 2.02 -18.12
CA GLY A 94 1.96 0.62 -17.79
C GLY A 94 3.43 0.21 -17.68
N PHE A 95 4.39 1.12 -17.86
CA PHE A 95 5.81 0.78 -17.79
C PHE A 95 6.29 0.72 -16.34
N PRO A 96 6.93 -0.39 -15.90
CA PRO A 96 7.53 -0.48 -14.58
C PRO A 96 8.84 0.32 -14.52
N ALA A 97 9.29 0.67 -13.31
CA ALA A 97 10.55 1.40 -13.12
C ALA A 97 11.76 0.80 -13.86
N LEU A 98 11.80 -0.54 -14.02
CA LEU A 98 12.83 -1.27 -14.75
C LEU A 98 13.02 -0.78 -16.19
N PHE A 99 11.92 -0.45 -16.89
CA PHE A 99 11.99 0.05 -18.25
C PHE A 99 12.81 1.34 -18.32
N PHE A 100 12.56 2.26 -17.40
CA PHE A 100 13.27 3.53 -17.31
C PHE A 100 14.71 3.35 -16.82
N GLN A 101 14.95 2.43 -15.88
CA GLN A 101 16.29 2.09 -15.38
C GLN A 101 17.18 1.56 -16.50
N GLN A 102 16.68 0.62 -17.32
CA GLN A 102 17.44 0.03 -18.43
C GLN A 102 17.60 0.98 -19.60
N SER A 103 16.62 1.85 -19.83
CA SER A 103 16.62 2.78 -20.96
C SER A 103 17.17 4.16 -20.61
N TRP A 104 17.79 4.33 -19.43
CA TRP A 104 18.21 5.64 -18.93
C TRP A 104 19.08 6.40 -19.92
N GLU A 105 20.05 5.74 -20.55
CA GLU A 105 20.95 6.33 -21.56
C GLU A 105 20.22 6.84 -22.81
N PHE A 106 19.02 6.35 -23.10
CA PHE A 106 18.21 6.85 -24.20
C PHE A 106 17.36 8.06 -23.77
N TRP A 107 16.84 8.04 -22.54
CA TRP A 107 15.94 9.07 -22.02
C TRP A 107 16.67 10.27 -21.39
N SER A 108 17.89 10.08 -20.89
CA SER A 108 18.72 11.12 -20.28
C SER A 108 19.10 12.22 -21.27
N TYR A 109 19.15 11.92 -22.58
CA TYR A 109 19.40 12.91 -23.63
C TYR A 109 18.10 13.45 -24.27
N SER A 110 16.95 12.82 -23.99
CA SER A 110 15.66 13.31 -24.46
C SER A 110 15.25 14.53 -23.64
N SER A 111 15.46 15.71 -24.22
CA SER A 111 15.12 16.99 -23.60
C SER A 111 13.66 17.06 -23.12
N MET A 112 12.75 16.28 -23.70
CA MET A 112 11.33 16.26 -23.32
C MET A 112 11.07 15.54 -21.99
N PHE A 113 11.77 14.43 -21.73
CA PHE A 113 11.62 13.64 -20.50
C PHE A 113 12.24 14.36 -19.30
N LEU A 114 13.47 14.89 -19.48
CA LEU A 114 14.09 15.76 -18.48
C LEU A 114 13.25 17.02 -18.26
N ARG A 115 12.71 17.67 -19.30
CA ARG A 115 11.83 18.83 -19.12
C ARG A 115 10.55 18.46 -18.35
N GLN A 116 9.92 17.32 -18.57
CA GLN A 116 8.72 16.92 -17.80
C GLN A 116 9.04 16.62 -16.34
N ALA A 117 10.11 15.88 -16.05
CA ALA A 117 10.57 15.58 -14.69
C ALA A 117 11.03 16.86 -13.94
N ILE A 118 11.74 17.76 -14.64
CA ILE A 118 12.19 19.05 -14.12
C ILE A 118 10.99 20.00 -13.94
N THR A 119 9.99 20.02 -14.83
CA THR A 119 8.80 20.89 -14.69
C THR A 119 7.93 20.45 -13.51
N PHE A 120 7.88 19.16 -13.19
CA PHE A 120 7.13 18.66 -12.03
C PHE A 120 7.81 19.01 -10.69
N THR A 121 9.12 19.26 -10.70
CA THR A 121 9.94 19.51 -9.50
C THR A 121 10.30 20.99 -9.31
N THR A 122 10.49 21.75 -10.39
CA THR A 122 10.86 23.18 -10.35
C THR A 122 9.69 24.14 -10.09
N THR A 123 8.46 23.64 -9.98
CA THR A 123 7.30 24.42 -9.55
C THR A 123 7.20 24.59 -8.02
N ALA A 124 8.21 24.17 -7.26
CA ALA A 124 8.27 24.35 -5.82
C ALA A 124 8.54 25.82 -5.46
N HIS A 125 7.53 26.51 -4.93
CA HIS A 125 7.73 27.80 -4.24
C HIS A 125 8.45 27.59 -2.91
N PRO A 126 9.13 28.63 -2.35
CA PRO A 126 9.64 28.58 -0.99
C PRO A 126 8.52 28.18 -0.04
N ILE A 127 8.67 27.03 0.62
CA ILE A 127 7.58 26.37 1.36
C ILE A 127 7.03 27.31 2.45
N ASN A 128 7.88 28.22 2.96
CA ASN A 128 7.58 29.19 4.00
C ASN A 128 6.68 30.37 3.55
N LYS A 129 6.40 30.58 2.26
CA LYS A 129 5.53 31.68 1.78
C LYS A 129 4.07 31.29 1.52
N THR A 130 3.70 30.03 1.73
CA THR A 130 2.39 29.47 1.35
C THR A 130 1.28 29.65 2.41
N GLN A 131 1.54 30.36 3.52
CA GLN A 131 0.59 30.49 4.64
C GLN A 131 -0.49 31.58 4.50
N LYS A 132 -0.46 32.41 3.46
CA LYS A 132 -1.46 33.49 3.27
C LYS A 132 -2.24 33.25 1.98
N LEU A 133 -3.43 32.66 2.07
CA LEU A 133 -4.61 32.88 1.19
C LEU A 133 -5.58 31.67 1.28
N PHE A 134 -6.39 31.63 2.34
CA PHE A 134 -7.52 30.69 2.44
C PHE A 134 -8.78 31.43 2.87
N GLN A 135 -9.50 32.02 1.90
CA GLN A 135 -10.94 32.29 2.03
C GLN A 135 -11.58 32.27 0.63
N ARG A 136 -12.37 31.23 0.32
CA ARG A 136 -13.75 31.37 -0.18
C ARG A 136 -14.42 30.00 -0.40
N LYS A 137 -15.69 29.96 0.04
CA LYS A 137 -16.71 28.92 -0.07
C LYS A 137 -16.87 28.39 -1.51
N LEU A 138 -17.14 27.09 -1.63
CA LEU A 138 -17.78 26.49 -2.80
C LEU A 138 -19.03 25.72 -2.34
N VAL A 139 -20.17 26.13 -2.88
CA VAL A 139 -21.48 25.49 -2.79
C VAL A 139 -21.52 24.39 -3.85
N ILE A 140 -21.91 23.17 -3.50
CA ILE A 140 -22.06 22.06 -4.45
C ILE A 140 -23.54 21.93 -4.81
N SER A 141 -23.87 22.11 -6.10
CA SER A 141 -25.16 21.71 -6.67
C SER A 141 -25.11 20.24 -7.07
N SER A 142 -26.15 19.49 -6.71
CA SER A 142 -26.40 18.12 -7.13
C SER A 142 -26.52 18.00 -8.65
N MET A 143 -25.84 17.00 -9.23
CA MET A 143 -26.18 16.48 -10.56
C MET A 143 -26.52 14.99 -10.43
N ASP A 144 -27.70 14.64 -10.94
CA ASP A 144 -28.26 13.30 -11.01
C ASP A 144 -27.38 12.37 -11.84
N VAL A 145 -27.14 11.17 -11.30
CA VAL A 145 -26.50 10.07 -12.03
C VAL A 145 -27.57 9.05 -12.40
N ASN A 146 -27.77 8.90 -13.71
CA ASN A 146 -28.75 8.04 -14.35
C ASN A 146 -28.41 6.55 -14.09
N ASP A 147 -29.38 5.79 -13.57
CA ASP A 147 -29.29 4.36 -13.27
C ASP A 147 -29.40 3.54 -14.56
N GLY A 148 -28.31 2.87 -14.94
CA GLY A 148 -28.25 2.05 -16.14
C GLY A 148 -27.20 0.94 -16.01
N THR A 149 -27.68 -0.28 -15.72
CA THR A 149 -26.99 -1.58 -15.66
C THR A 149 -26.33 -1.97 -14.31
N LYS A 150 -27.15 -2.45 -13.36
CA LYS A 150 -26.71 -3.21 -12.19
C LYS A 150 -26.22 -4.62 -12.59
N GLN A 151 -24.97 -4.74 -13.04
CA GLN A 151 -24.23 -6.00 -12.94
C GLN A 151 -23.68 -6.06 -11.50
N GLY A 152 -24.22 -6.96 -10.67
CA GLY A 152 -23.83 -7.05 -9.26
C GLY A 152 -22.31 -7.25 -9.08
N PHE A 153 -21.67 -6.38 -8.30
CA PHE A 153 -20.27 -6.53 -7.91
C PHE A 153 -20.15 -7.71 -6.93
N GLY A 154 -19.91 -8.92 -7.46
CA GLY A 154 -19.63 -10.10 -6.63
C GLY A 154 -18.29 -9.97 -5.94
N PHE A 155 -18.25 -9.39 -4.74
CA PHE A 155 -17.08 -9.42 -3.87
C PHE A 155 -16.64 -10.88 -3.61
N LEU A 156 -15.33 -11.13 -3.62
CA LEU A 156 -14.71 -12.47 -3.58
C LEU A 156 -14.99 -13.38 -4.79
N ALA A 157 -15.69 -12.90 -5.83
CA ALA A 157 -15.89 -13.71 -7.01
C ALA A 157 -14.57 -13.90 -7.77
N LYS A 158 -14.25 -15.16 -8.09
CA LYS A 158 -13.22 -15.50 -9.07
C LYS A 158 -13.76 -15.21 -10.47
N LYS A 159 -13.02 -14.43 -11.25
CA LYS A 159 -13.38 -14.04 -12.61
C LYS A 159 -12.29 -14.49 -13.57
N HIS A 160 -12.68 -14.93 -14.75
CA HIS A 160 -11.74 -15.11 -15.86
C HIS A 160 -11.17 -13.73 -16.22
N TYR A 161 -9.85 -13.65 -16.39
CA TYR A 161 -9.19 -12.42 -16.81
C TYR A 161 -8.92 -12.45 -18.31
N VAL A 162 -9.34 -11.40 -19.01
CA VAL A 162 -9.03 -11.20 -20.42
C VAL A 162 -8.14 -9.96 -20.49
N PRO A 163 -6.84 -10.11 -20.82
CA PRO A 163 -5.96 -8.96 -20.92
C PRO A 163 -6.40 -8.04 -22.07
N PRO A 164 -6.18 -6.72 -21.96
CA PRO A 164 -6.43 -5.82 -23.07
C PRO A 164 -5.53 -6.17 -24.26
N SER A 165 -5.96 -5.81 -25.47
CA SER A 165 -5.28 -6.19 -26.71
C SER A 165 -3.80 -5.80 -26.76
N TRP A 166 -3.44 -4.65 -26.18
CA TRP A 166 -2.05 -4.19 -26.10
C TRP A 166 -1.18 -5.04 -25.17
N ALA A 167 -1.77 -5.74 -24.18
CA ALA A 167 -1.04 -6.53 -23.19
C ALA A 167 -0.92 -8.02 -23.57
N LEU A 168 -1.48 -8.46 -24.70
CA LEU A 168 -1.48 -9.87 -25.12
C LEU A 168 -0.08 -10.49 -25.28
N HIS A 169 0.94 -9.67 -25.50
CA HIS A 169 2.33 -10.10 -25.66
C HIS A 169 3.08 -10.26 -24.32
N LEU A 170 2.51 -9.75 -23.21
CA LEU A 170 3.11 -9.86 -21.89
C LEU A 170 2.94 -11.29 -21.36
N ASN A 171 3.97 -11.81 -20.69
CA ASN A 171 3.97 -13.15 -20.14
C ASN A 171 4.56 -13.18 -18.71
N PRO A 172 4.03 -14.05 -17.83
CA PRO A 172 2.84 -14.88 -18.01
C PRO A 172 1.53 -14.07 -17.92
N VAL A 173 0.50 -14.46 -18.67
CA VAL A 173 -0.85 -13.89 -18.57
C VAL A 173 -1.66 -14.56 -17.46
N PRO A 174 -2.20 -13.82 -16.48
CA PRO A 174 -3.10 -14.36 -15.49
C PRO A 174 -4.37 -14.88 -16.16
N SER A 175 -4.75 -16.12 -15.87
CA SER A 175 -6.01 -16.67 -16.37
C SER A 175 -7.23 -16.13 -15.60
N HIS A 176 -7.03 -15.72 -14.35
CA HIS A 176 -8.10 -15.32 -13.44
C HIS A 176 -7.67 -14.17 -12.54
N THR A 177 -8.68 -13.52 -11.96
CA THR A 177 -8.55 -12.51 -10.93
C THR A 177 -9.63 -12.72 -9.87
N PHE A 178 -9.39 -12.33 -8.62
CA PHE A 178 -10.43 -12.22 -7.60
C PHE A 178 -10.94 -10.80 -7.50
N SER A 179 -12.25 -10.62 -7.37
CA SER A 179 -12.84 -9.31 -7.09
C SER A 179 -12.66 -8.96 -5.60
N LEU A 180 -11.53 -8.35 -5.25
CA LEU A 180 -11.18 -7.94 -3.89
C LEU A 180 -11.24 -6.43 -3.69
N ALA A 181 -11.00 -5.65 -4.76
CA ALA A 181 -11.01 -4.20 -4.73
C ALA A 181 -12.38 -3.63 -5.13
N HIS A 182 -12.73 -2.49 -4.55
CA HIS A 182 -13.85 -1.68 -4.99
C HIS A 182 -13.37 -0.76 -6.12
N VAL A 183 -13.67 -1.13 -7.36
CA VAL A 183 -13.20 -0.44 -8.57
C VAL A 183 -14.36 -0.15 -9.53
N PRO A 184 -14.29 0.92 -10.33
CA PRO A 184 -13.21 1.90 -10.41
C PRO A 184 -13.16 2.84 -9.19
N THR A 185 -11.96 3.12 -8.70
CA THR A 185 -11.74 4.15 -7.67
C THR A 185 -11.86 5.54 -8.29
N PRO A 186 -12.32 6.57 -7.55
CA PRO A 186 -12.58 7.87 -8.14
C PRO A 186 -11.29 8.62 -8.49
N ILE A 187 -11.41 9.55 -9.44
CA ILE A 187 -10.37 10.54 -9.78
C ILE A 187 -10.93 11.90 -9.38
N HIS A 188 -10.23 12.62 -8.50
CA HIS A 188 -10.65 13.94 -8.04
C HIS A 188 -9.72 15.01 -8.60
N LYS A 189 -10.29 16.10 -9.14
CA LYS A 189 -9.52 17.32 -9.36
C LYS A 189 -9.16 17.92 -8.00
N TRP A 190 -7.92 18.35 -7.84
CA TRP A 190 -7.45 19.01 -6.63
C TRP A 190 -7.02 20.43 -6.95
N ASP A 191 -7.89 21.39 -6.66
CA ASP A 191 -7.61 22.81 -6.86
C ASP A 191 -6.77 23.35 -5.69
N ILE A 192 -5.44 23.23 -5.80
CA ILE A 192 -4.51 23.84 -4.85
C ILE A 192 -4.14 25.27 -5.28
N PRO A 193 -3.97 26.21 -4.34
CA PRO A 193 -3.57 27.57 -4.66
C PRO A 193 -2.15 27.60 -5.25
N ASN A 194 -1.89 28.58 -6.13
CA ASN A 194 -0.58 28.82 -6.78
C ASN A 194 -0.11 27.71 -7.73
N LEU A 195 -1.02 26.92 -8.32
CA LEU A 195 -0.66 26.11 -9.48
C LEU A 195 -0.14 27.01 -10.63
N PRO A 196 0.89 26.56 -11.38
CA PRO A 196 1.32 27.27 -12.57
C PRO A 196 0.16 27.46 -13.56
N LYS A 197 0.25 28.51 -14.37
CA LYS A 197 -0.75 28.76 -15.41
C LYS A 197 -0.85 27.54 -16.33
N ASN A 198 -2.09 27.13 -16.64
CA ASN A 198 -2.42 25.97 -17.46
C ASN A 198 -2.00 24.60 -16.88
N THR A 199 -1.85 24.50 -15.54
CA THR A 199 -1.61 23.23 -14.85
C THR A 199 -2.84 22.81 -14.05
N GLU A 200 -3.23 21.54 -14.17
CA GLU A 200 -4.25 20.91 -13.35
C GLU A 200 -3.66 19.78 -12.52
N LEU A 201 -4.09 19.67 -11.26
CA LEU A 201 -3.73 18.55 -10.40
C LEU A 201 -4.94 17.63 -10.24
N TRP A 202 -4.71 16.32 -10.41
CA TRP A 202 -5.71 15.28 -10.26
C TRP A 202 -5.17 14.18 -9.34
N ILE A 203 -6.05 13.59 -8.51
CA ILE A 203 -5.73 12.51 -7.58
C ILE A 203 -6.53 11.27 -7.96
N LYS A 204 -5.83 10.16 -8.22
CA LYS A 204 -6.45 8.82 -8.27
C LYS A 204 -6.57 8.26 -6.85
N ARG A 205 -7.79 8.13 -6.33
CA ARG A 205 -8.08 7.72 -4.95
C ARG A 205 -8.05 6.21 -4.76
N ASP A 206 -6.91 5.60 -5.06
CA ASP A 206 -6.69 4.16 -4.89
C ASP A 206 -6.67 3.73 -3.41
N ASP A 207 -6.58 4.67 -2.48
CA ASP A 207 -6.86 4.44 -1.06
C ASP A 207 -8.33 4.04 -0.78
N LEU A 208 -9.26 4.37 -1.67
CA LEU A 208 -10.69 4.03 -1.57
C LEU A 208 -11.05 2.67 -2.22
N SER A 209 -10.06 1.81 -2.45
CA SER A 209 -10.23 0.48 -3.04
C SER A 209 -10.82 -0.58 -2.10
N GLY A 210 -11.24 -0.20 -0.89
CA GLY A 210 -11.78 -1.07 0.16
C GLY A 210 -10.94 -0.99 1.44
N MET A 211 -11.56 -0.71 2.59
CA MET A 211 -10.87 -0.23 3.81
C MET A 211 -9.76 -1.18 4.31
N GLN A 212 -10.06 -2.48 4.43
CA GLN A 212 -9.13 -3.48 4.96
C GLN A 212 -8.02 -3.84 3.95
N LEU A 213 -8.31 -3.69 2.66
CA LEU A 213 -7.44 -3.99 1.54
C LEU A 213 -6.85 -2.72 0.88
N SER A 214 -7.00 -1.56 1.52
CA SER A 214 -6.86 -0.26 0.87
C SER A 214 -5.51 -0.01 0.19
N GLY A 215 -5.55 0.85 -0.82
CA GLY A 215 -4.38 1.33 -1.54
C GLY A 215 -4.06 0.50 -2.77
N ASN A 216 -2.86 0.72 -3.30
CA ASN A 216 -2.41 0.07 -4.54
C ASN A 216 -2.15 -1.44 -4.41
N LYS A 217 -2.10 -1.99 -3.19
CA LYS A 217 -1.74 -3.40 -2.96
C LYS A 217 -2.84 -4.37 -3.36
N VAL A 218 -4.11 -4.02 -3.12
CA VAL A 218 -5.21 -4.92 -3.47
C VAL A 218 -5.27 -5.21 -4.95
N ARG A 219 -5.00 -4.24 -5.83
CA ARG A 219 -4.96 -4.45 -7.29
C ARG A 219 -4.01 -5.59 -7.68
N LYS A 220 -2.83 -5.64 -7.03
CA LYS A 220 -1.86 -6.72 -7.25
C LYS A 220 -2.35 -8.03 -6.67
N LEU A 221 -2.96 -7.97 -5.49
CA LEU A 221 -3.43 -9.15 -4.76
C LEU A 221 -4.60 -9.85 -5.46
N GLU A 222 -5.44 -9.13 -6.22
CA GLU A 222 -6.50 -9.74 -7.03
C GLU A 222 -5.95 -10.82 -7.97
N PHE A 223 -4.80 -10.57 -8.61
CA PHE A 223 -4.11 -11.53 -9.48
C PHE A 223 -3.25 -12.54 -8.70
N LEU A 224 -2.46 -12.06 -7.74
CA LEU A 224 -1.57 -12.93 -6.96
C LEU A 224 -2.33 -13.99 -6.19
N MET A 225 -3.47 -13.64 -5.61
CA MET A 225 -4.31 -14.60 -4.89
C MET A 225 -5.00 -15.57 -5.85
N ALA A 226 -5.39 -15.12 -7.04
CA ALA A 226 -5.96 -16.00 -8.05
C ALA A 226 -4.94 -17.05 -8.52
N ASP A 227 -3.69 -16.63 -8.70
CA ASP A 227 -2.56 -17.53 -9.02
C ASP A 227 -2.25 -18.48 -7.86
N ALA A 228 -2.18 -17.99 -6.61
CA ALA A 228 -1.96 -18.83 -5.44
C ALA A 228 -3.01 -19.93 -5.29
N VAL A 229 -4.29 -19.59 -5.42
CA VAL A 229 -5.39 -20.56 -5.37
C VAL A 229 -5.33 -21.52 -6.55
N ALA A 230 -4.98 -21.06 -7.76
CA ALA A 230 -4.83 -21.92 -8.93
C ALA A 230 -3.70 -22.95 -8.77
N GLN A 231 -2.63 -22.58 -8.07
CA GLN A 231 -1.51 -23.48 -7.74
C GLN A 231 -1.81 -24.41 -6.55
N GLY A 232 -3.01 -24.34 -5.97
CA GLY A 232 -3.43 -25.18 -4.85
C GLY A 232 -2.72 -24.84 -3.55
N ALA A 233 -2.31 -23.58 -3.36
CA ALA A 233 -1.73 -23.12 -2.12
C ALA A 233 -2.74 -23.22 -0.96
N ASP A 234 -2.26 -23.60 0.21
CA ASP A 234 -3.04 -23.57 1.46
C ASP A 234 -2.63 -22.43 2.39
N CYS A 235 -1.50 -21.79 2.10
CA CYS A 235 -1.02 -20.63 2.84
C CYS A 235 -0.22 -19.66 1.97
N ILE A 236 -0.21 -18.40 2.40
CA ILE A 236 0.53 -17.30 1.79
C ILE A 236 1.71 -16.94 2.70
N VAL A 237 2.88 -16.73 2.10
CA VAL A 237 4.06 -16.21 2.79
C VAL A 237 4.41 -14.85 2.19
N THR A 238 4.56 -13.82 3.02
CA THR A 238 5.11 -12.54 2.55
C THR A 238 5.93 -11.83 3.62
N ILE A 239 6.56 -10.72 3.26
CA ILE A 239 7.52 -10.00 4.10
C ILE A 239 7.42 -8.49 3.88
N GLY A 240 7.60 -7.72 4.94
CA GLY A 240 7.56 -6.25 4.92
C GLY A 240 8.00 -5.62 6.23
N GLY A 241 7.86 -4.31 6.37
CA GLY A 241 8.01 -3.66 7.68
C GLY A 241 6.83 -3.94 8.60
N ILE A 242 7.01 -3.74 9.91
CA ILE A 242 5.95 -3.95 10.92
C ILE A 242 4.66 -3.13 10.70
N GLN A 243 4.74 -2.04 9.94
CA GLN A 243 3.58 -1.22 9.53
C GLN A 243 3.31 -1.32 8.01
N SER A 244 3.59 -2.47 7.40
CA SER A 244 3.47 -2.66 5.96
C SER A 244 2.00 -2.77 5.51
N ASN A 245 1.53 -1.79 4.73
CA ASN A 245 0.22 -1.88 4.05
C ASN A 245 0.11 -3.13 3.17
N HIS A 246 1.23 -3.61 2.61
CA HIS A 246 1.27 -4.85 1.82
C HIS A 246 1.01 -6.09 2.68
N CYS A 247 1.63 -6.18 3.85
CA CYS A 247 1.47 -7.33 4.74
C CYS A 247 0.03 -7.38 5.27
N ARG A 248 -0.51 -6.23 5.72
CA ARG A 248 -1.92 -6.10 6.10
C ARG A 248 -2.86 -6.55 4.99
N ALA A 249 -2.74 -5.96 3.79
CA ALA A 249 -3.63 -6.28 2.68
C ALA A 249 -3.52 -7.76 2.28
N THR A 250 -2.31 -8.33 2.32
CA THR A 250 -2.07 -9.75 2.03
C THR A 250 -2.75 -10.65 3.06
N ALA A 251 -2.61 -10.34 4.35
CA ALA A 251 -3.23 -11.13 5.43
C ALA A 251 -4.75 -11.12 5.36
N VAL A 252 -5.35 -9.95 5.11
CA VAL A 252 -6.79 -9.82 4.92
C VAL A 252 -7.26 -10.61 3.70
N ALA A 253 -6.58 -10.47 2.56
CA ALA A 253 -6.94 -11.17 1.33
C ALA A 253 -6.81 -12.70 1.46
N ALA A 254 -5.74 -13.18 2.11
CA ALA A 254 -5.57 -14.59 2.42
C ALA A 254 -6.73 -15.11 3.29
N LYS A 255 -7.11 -14.34 4.32
CA LYS A 255 -8.22 -14.73 5.21
C LYS A 255 -9.55 -14.80 4.48
N TYR A 256 -9.86 -13.86 3.60
CA TYR A 256 -11.08 -13.90 2.77
C TYR A 256 -11.16 -15.15 1.89
N LEU A 257 -10.01 -15.66 1.43
CA LEU A 257 -9.92 -16.84 0.58
C LEU A 257 -9.65 -18.12 1.37
N ASN A 258 -9.78 -18.07 2.70
CA ASN A 258 -9.55 -19.19 3.61
C ASN A 258 -8.16 -19.83 3.48
N LEU A 259 -7.14 -18.99 3.24
CA LEU A 259 -5.72 -19.35 3.25
C LEU A 259 -5.09 -18.89 4.57
N ASP A 260 -4.21 -19.70 5.16
CA ASP A 260 -3.38 -19.22 6.27
C ASP A 260 -2.39 -18.18 5.75
N CYS A 261 -2.03 -17.19 6.57
CA CYS A 261 -1.05 -16.17 6.20
C CYS A 261 0.13 -16.17 7.16
N TYR A 262 1.34 -16.20 6.62
CA TYR A 262 2.59 -16.13 7.34
C TYR A 262 3.35 -14.87 6.91
N LEU A 263 3.65 -14.01 7.87
CA LEU A 263 4.26 -12.71 7.70
C LEU A 263 5.60 -12.67 8.40
N ILE A 264 6.64 -12.29 7.66
CA ILE A 264 7.91 -11.86 8.24
C ILE A 264 7.88 -10.33 8.35
N LEU A 265 7.93 -9.78 9.55
CA LEU A 265 7.83 -8.34 9.80
C LEU A 265 9.13 -7.77 10.34
N ARG A 266 9.72 -6.87 9.56
CA ARG A 266 10.95 -6.16 9.93
C ARG A 266 10.66 -5.04 10.93
N THR A 267 11.36 -5.08 12.06
CA THR A 267 11.26 -4.08 13.13
C THR A 267 12.64 -3.76 13.75
N SER A 268 12.70 -2.84 14.71
CA SER A 268 13.94 -2.54 15.43
C SER A 268 14.36 -3.72 16.31
N LYS A 269 15.67 -3.91 16.51
CA LYS A 269 16.20 -4.99 17.36
C LYS A 269 15.58 -5.04 18.76
N ALA A 270 15.30 -3.88 19.36
CA ALA A 270 14.67 -3.76 20.67
C ALA A 270 13.24 -4.34 20.75
N LEU A 271 12.58 -4.48 19.60
CA LEU A 271 11.21 -5.00 19.48
C LEU A 271 11.16 -6.45 18.99
N VAL A 272 12.27 -7.06 18.56
CA VAL A 272 12.28 -8.45 18.09
C VAL A 272 12.04 -9.43 19.24
N ASP A 273 12.65 -9.16 20.40
CA ASP A 273 12.55 -10.01 21.59
C ASP A 273 11.37 -9.64 22.51
N LYS A 274 10.54 -8.68 22.11
CA LYS A 274 9.39 -8.19 22.87
C LYS A 274 8.13 -8.30 22.03
N ASP A 275 6.96 -8.31 22.67
CA ASP A 275 5.73 -8.13 21.94
C ASP A 275 5.61 -6.66 21.49
N PRO A 276 5.58 -6.37 20.16
CA PRO A 276 5.39 -5.02 19.65
C PRO A 276 3.96 -4.46 19.86
N GLY A 277 3.06 -5.25 20.45
CA GLY A 277 1.71 -4.82 20.80
C GLY A 277 0.75 -4.80 19.60
N LEU A 278 -0.34 -4.04 19.75
CA LEU A 278 -1.48 -4.03 18.83
C LEU A 278 -1.69 -2.63 18.23
N THR A 279 -0.78 -2.20 17.35
CA THR A 279 -0.84 -0.84 16.75
C THR A 279 -0.88 -0.89 15.22
N GLY A 280 -1.67 0.00 14.62
CA GLY A 280 -1.71 0.21 13.16
C GLY A 280 -2.02 -1.05 12.36
N ASN A 281 -1.20 -1.34 11.35
CA ASN A 281 -1.36 -2.49 10.45
C ASN A 281 -1.17 -3.83 11.18
N LEU A 282 -0.25 -3.91 12.15
CA LEU A 282 0.01 -5.13 12.92
C LEU A 282 -1.22 -5.64 13.67
N LEU A 283 -2.02 -4.71 14.19
CA LEU A 283 -3.27 -5.04 14.85
C LEU A 283 -4.21 -5.81 13.90
N VAL A 284 -4.40 -5.30 12.69
CA VAL A 284 -5.26 -5.93 11.67
C VAL A 284 -4.70 -7.30 11.25
N GLU A 285 -3.39 -7.40 11.07
CA GLU A 285 -2.71 -8.66 10.74
C GLU A 285 -2.96 -9.74 11.80
N ARG A 286 -2.85 -9.39 13.09
CA ARG A 286 -3.15 -10.31 14.19
C ARG A 286 -4.64 -10.66 14.27
N LEU A 287 -5.53 -9.69 14.06
CA LEU A 287 -6.99 -9.91 14.10
C LEU A 287 -7.46 -10.92 13.06
N VAL A 288 -6.92 -10.85 11.85
CA VAL A 288 -7.26 -11.83 10.79
C VAL A 288 -6.60 -13.19 11.00
N GLY A 289 -5.79 -13.33 12.06
CA GLY A 289 -5.13 -14.57 12.46
C GLY A 289 -3.83 -14.85 11.70
N ALA A 290 -3.14 -13.82 11.20
CA ALA A 290 -1.86 -14.03 10.54
C ALA A 290 -0.78 -14.51 11.53
N HIS A 291 0.06 -15.43 11.07
CA HIS A 291 1.25 -15.87 11.75
C HIS A 291 2.36 -14.84 11.55
N VAL A 292 2.85 -14.23 12.63
CA VAL A 292 3.88 -13.18 12.57
C VAL A 292 5.21 -13.69 13.13
N ASP A 293 6.25 -13.59 12.31
CA ASP A 293 7.65 -13.75 12.68
C ASP A 293 8.35 -12.38 12.59
N LEU A 294 9.01 -11.96 13.67
CA LEU A 294 9.71 -10.68 13.70
C LEU A 294 11.17 -10.87 13.29
N VAL A 295 11.67 -9.96 12.47
CA VAL A 295 13.08 -9.92 12.07
C VAL A 295 13.66 -8.53 12.35
N SER A 296 14.91 -8.48 12.80
CA SER A 296 15.58 -7.19 12.99
C SER A 296 15.89 -6.52 11.64
N LYS A 297 16.04 -5.19 11.63
CA LYS A 297 16.48 -4.47 10.43
C LYS A 297 17.85 -4.97 9.95
N GLU A 298 18.74 -5.27 10.88
CA GLU A 298 20.10 -5.72 10.62
C GLU A 298 20.12 -7.11 9.98
N GLU A 299 19.34 -8.04 10.52
CA GLU A 299 19.19 -9.38 9.97
C GLU A 299 18.52 -9.38 8.60
N TYR A 300 17.45 -8.58 8.44
CA TYR A 300 16.83 -8.39 7.13
C TYR A 300 17.82 -7.88 6.08
N SER A 301 18.65 -6.89 6.44
CA SER A 301 19.67 -6.35 5.53
C SER A 301 20.75 -7.37 5.18
N LYS A 302 21.11 -8.25 6.12
CA LYS A 302 22.13 -9.28 5.93
C LYS A 302 21.66 -10.46 5.08
N ILE A 303 20.45 -10.97 5.35
CA ILE A 303 19.92 -12.19 4.72
C ILE A 303 19.13 -11.85 3.44
N GLY A 304 18.40 -10.73 3.45
CA GLY A 304 17.55 -10.31 2.35
C GLY A 304 16.18 -11.00 2.34
N SER A 305 15.21 -10.33 1.71
CA SER A 305 13.81 -10.78 1.72
C SER A 305 13.59 -12.16 1.08
N VAL A 306 14.24 -12.43 -0.04
CA VAL A 306 14.07 -13.67 -0.81
C VAL A 306 14.51 -14.89 0.02
N ALA A 307 15.71 -14.83 0.59
CA ALA A 307 16.23 -15.92 1.42
C ALA A 307 15.40 -16.13 2.68
N LEU A 308 14.99 -15.06 3.37
CA LEU A 308 14.09 -15.16 4.53
C LEU A 308 12.75 -15.85 4.19
N THR A 309 12.12 -15.44 3.08
CA THR A 309 10.86 -16.06 2.65
C THR A 309 11.05 -17.50 2.18
N ASN A 310 12.19 -17.85 1.57
CA ASN A 310 12.49 -19.22 1.16
C ASN A 310 12.71 -20.14 2.36
N LEU A 311 13.44 -19.69 3.39
CA LEU A 311 13.63 -20.46 4.61
C LEU A 311 12.28 -20.80 5.29
N LEU A 312 11.38 -19.81 5.39
CA LEU A 312 10.04 -20.04 5.93
C LEU A 312 9.20 -20.95 5.02
N LYS A 313 9.30 -20.78 3.69
CA LYS A 313 8.64 -21.65 2.71
C LYS A 313 9.09 -23.11 2.88
N GLU A 314 10.39 -23.36 2.95
CA GLU A 314 10.97 -24.71 3.12
C GLU A 314 10.53 -25.34 4.45
N SER A 315 10.53 -24.56 5.53
CA SER A 315 10.02 -25.00 6.84
C SER A 315 8.56 -25.44 6.74
N LEU A 316 7.68 -24.61 6.16
CA LEU A 316 6.26 -24.94 5.99
C LEU A 316 6.04 -26.16 5.08
N GLN A 317 6.84 -26.30 4.01
CA GLN A 317 6.79 -27.48 3.14
C GLN A 317 7.19 -28.75 3.90
N SER A 318 8.16 -28.69 4.82
CA SER A 318 8.54 -29.81 5.67
C SER A 318 7.41 -30.23 6.65
N GLU A 319 6.50 -29.30 6.98
CA GLU A 319 5.27 -29.56 7.75
C GLU A 319 4.10 -30.03 6.86
N GLY A 320 4.34 -30.29 5.57
CA GLY A 320 3.32 -30.75 4.61
C GLY A 320 2.40 -29.65 4.06
N ARG A 321 2.72 -28.38 4.29
CA ARG A 321 1.97 -27.22 3.78
C ARG A 321 2.32 -26.92 2.33
N LYS A 322 1.45 -26.15 1.66
CA LYS A 322 1.63 -25.65 0.29
C LYS A 322 1.73 -24.12 0.28
N PRO A 323 2.89 -23.55 0.67
CA PRO A 323 3.09 -22.10 0.72
C PRO A 323 3.25 -21.48 -0.66
N TYR A 324 2.54 -20.38 -0.90
CA TYR A 324 2.77 -19.47 -2.02
C TYR A 324 3.45 -18.18 -1.53
N VAL A 325 4.63 -17.88 -2.07
CA VAL A 325 5.42 -16.70 -1.65
C VAL A 325 5.04 -15.50 -2.49
N ILE A 326 4.54 -14.45 -1.84
CA ILE A 326 4.35 -13.13 -2.44
C ILE A 326 5.55 -12.25 -2.07
N PRO A 327 6.34 -11.75 -3.05
CA PRO A 327 7.50 -10.92 -2.74
C PRO A 327 7.10 -9.56 -2.16
N VAL A 328 8.08 -8.84 -1.61
CA VAL A 328 7.88 -7.53 -0.95
C VAL A 328 7.02 -6.60 -1.81
N GLY A 329 5.83 -6.25 -1.31
CA GLY A 329 4.91 -5.34 -1.99
C GLY A 329 4.21 -5.93 -3.21
N GLY A 330 4.18 -7.26 -3.37
CA GLY A 330 3.51 -7.97 -4.46
C GLY A 330 4.12 -7.68 -5.83
N SER A 331 5.42 -7.42 -5.88
CA SER A 331 6.09 -6.89 -7.07
C SER A 331 6.82 -7.99 -7.83
N ASN A 332 6.07 -8.73 -8.62
CA ASN A 332 6.52 -9.74 -9.60
C ASN A 332 5.70 -9.57 -10.89
N SER A 333 5.95 -10.41 -11.89
CA SER A 333 5.27 -10.37 -13.18
C SER A 333 3.75 -10.55 -13.10
N ILE A 334 3.23 -11.35 -12.16
CA ILE A 334 1.79 -11.54 -11.97
C ILE A 334 1.15 -10.30 -11.32
N GLY A 335 1.79 -9.73 -10.29
CA GLY A 335 1.28 -8.56 -9.57
C GLY A 335 1.45 -7.23 -10.31
N THR A 336 1.97 -7.23 -11.52
CA THR A 336 2.05 -6.04 -12.39
C THR A 336 0.92 -5.95 -13.42
N TRP A 337 0.05 -6.96 -13.50
CA TRP A 337 -1.11 -6.96 -14.39
C TRP A 337 -2.22 -5.99 -14.00
#